data_AF-A0AAD0RX14-F1
#
_entry.id   AF-A0AAD0RX14-F1
#
_cell.length_a   1.000
_cell.length_b   1.000
_cell.length_c   1.000
_cell.angle_alpha   90.00
_cell.angle_beta   90.00
_cell.angle_gamma   90.00
#
_symmetry.space_group_name_H-M   'P 1'
#
loop_
_entity.id
_entity.type
_entity.pdbx_description
1 polymer ?
#
loop_
_entity_poly.entity_id
_entity_poly.type
_entity_poly.pdbx_seq_one_letter_code
_entity_poly.pdbx_strand_id
1 'polypeptide(L)'
;MDCELCRGPSGQVLHEDDRLKVLLVDEEGYPGFCRVIWKTHIKEMTDLSPCDRLHLLDWVHNVEAALRRCTQADKINLASLGNMVPHLHWHVIPRFADDAHFPAPIWAAARRQGPPRAWPQLAEQLRRQFASSQSHCWLDYQIQVDQIPDGLEGADLACYRFFAESGLAWPVDGIDADGRHWLALRRCGRDGAEQVDTLRLEPGSYRQLPCSRLYQAELLH
;
A
#
# COMPACT_ATOMS: atom_id res chain seq x y z
N MET A 1 -2.04 16.22 -23.08
CA MET A 1 -0.95 15.67 -22.26
C MET A 1 -0.56 14.34 -22.89
N ASP A 2 0.62 14.24 -23.48
CA ASP A 2 1.08 13.09 -24.29
C ASP A 2 1.71 12.01 -23.39
N CYS A 3 0.94 11.47 -22.43
CA CYS A 3 1.43 10.47 -21.48
C CYS A 3 0.91 9.08 -21.85
N GLU A 4 1.80 8.10 -22.00
CA GLU A 4 1.42 6.69 -22.25
C GLU A 4 0.59 6.09 -21.11
N LEU A 5 0.92 6.41 -19.85
CA LEU A 5 0.22 5.88 -18.68
C LEU A 5 -1.18 6.48 -18.51
N CYS A 6 -1.44 7.66 -19.07
CA CYS A 6 -2.79 8.25 -19.12
C CYS A 6 -3.66 7.65 -20.22
N ARG A 7 -3.08 7.25 -21.37
CA ARG A 7 -3.84 6.84 -22.56
C ARG A 7 -4.28 5.38 -22.57
N GLY A 8 -3.74 4.57 -21.67
CA GLY A 8 -3.93 3.13 -21.68
C GLY A 8 -2.58 2.44 -21.67
N PRO A 9 -1.97 2.24 -20.49
CA PRO A 9 -0.70 1.52 -20.39
C PRO A 9 -0.83 0.09 -20.92
N SER A 10 0.20 -0.40 -21.60
CA SER A 10 0.25 -1.78 -22.09
C SER A 10 0.40 -2.79 -20.95
N GLY A 11 -0.14 -3.98 -21.16
CA GLY A 11 -0.11 -5.08 -20.20
C GLY A 11 -1.51 -5.57 -19.81
N GLN A 12 -1.54 -6.70 -19.14
CA GLN A 12 -2.77 -7.29 -18.65
C GLN A 12 -3.15 -6.68 -17.29
N VAL A 13 -4.35 -6.09 -17.20
CA VAL A 13 -4.86 -5.56 -15.92
C VAL A 13 -5.09 -6.70 -14.94
N LEU A 14 -4.42 -6.62 -13.78
CA LEU A 14 -4.60 -7.55 -12.67
C LEU A 14 -5.55 -6.97 -11.60
N HIS A 15 -5.49 -5.66 -11.38
CA HIS A 15 -6.36 -4.93 -10.47
C HIS A 15 -6.52 -3.49 -10.96
N GLU A 16 -7.68 -2.90 -10.71
CA GLU A 16 -7.94 -1.48 -10.92
C GLU A 16 -8.95 -0.99 -9.88
N ASP A 17 -8.64 0.16 -9.28
CA ASP A 17 -9.57 0.93 -8.45
C ASP A 17 -9.70 2.37 -8.99
N ASP A 18 -10.30 3.26 -8.21
CA ASP A 18 -10.49 4.66 -8.60
C ASP A 18 -9.17 5.44 -8.74
N ARG A 19 -8.13 5.01 -8.03
CA ARG A 19 -6.87 5.74 -7.87
C ARG A 19 -5.68 5.12 -8.59
N LEU A 20 -5.62 3.81 -8.78
CA LEU A 20 -4.48 3.10 -9.37
C LEU A 20 -4.86 1.89 -10.22
N LYS A 21 -3.87 1.40 -10.97
CA LYS A 21 -3.92 0.16 -11.74
C LYS A 21 -2.72 -0.71 -11.42
N VAL A 22 -2.92 -2.02 -11.36
CA VAL A 22 -1.84 -3.01 -11.32
C VAL A 22 -1.87 -3.79 -12.62
N LEU A 23 -0.75 -3.78 -13.34
CA LEU A 23 -0.59 -4.46 -14.63
C LEU A 23 0.49 -5.53 -14.53
N LEU A 24 0.23 -6.66 -15.19
CA LEU A 24 1.28 -7.59 -15.62
C LEU A 24 1.78 -7.12 -16.99
N VAL A 25 3.03 -6.70 -17.06
CA VAL A 25 3.66 -6.14 -18.26
C VAL A 25 4.31 -7.26 -19.07
N ASP A 26 4.17 -7.19 -20.38
CA ASP A 26 4.87 -8.06 -21.32
C ASP A 26 6.26 -7.49 -21.60
N GLU A 27 7.20 -7.79 -20.70
CA GLU A 27 8.60 -7.38 -20.82
C GLU A 27 9.46 -8.61 -21.15
N GLU A 28 10.17 -8.53 -22.28
CA GLU A 28 10.97 -9.64 -22.78
C GLU A 28 12.06 -10.04 -21.77
N GLY A 29 12.16 -11.34 -21.48
CA GLY A 29 13.10 -11.87 -20.49
C GLY A 29 12.71 -11.63 -19.02
N TYR A 30 11.61 -10.90 -18.75
CA TYR A 30 11.13 -10.58 -17.40
C TYR A 30 9.66 -10.98 -17.16
N PRO A 31 9.31 -12.28 -17.34
CA PRO A 31 7.99 -12.77 -17.01
C PRO A 31 7.65 -12.49 -15.53
N GLY A 32 6.45 -11.98 -15.29
CA GLY A 32 6.00 -11.56 -13.95
C GLY A 32 6.34 -10.11 -13.59
N PHE A 33 6.96 -9.34 -14.49
CA PHE A 33 7.15 -7.91 -14.30
C PHE A 33 5.79 -7.20 -14.16
N CYS A 34 5.58 -6.55 -13.02
CA CYS A 34 4.36 -5.83 -12.74
C CYS A 34 4.63 -4.31 -12.64
N ARG A 35 3.61 -3.51 -12.98
CA ARG A 35 3.57 -2.08 -12.71
C ARG A 35 2.38 -1.72 -11.85
N VAL A 36 2.61 -0.93 -10.80
CA VAL A 36 1.56 -0.25 -10.02
C VAL A 36 1.56 1.21 -10.48
N ILE A 37 0.49 1.67 -11.10
CA ILE A 37 0.40 2.97 -11.78
C ILE A 37 -0.68 3.80 -11.10
N TRP A 38 -0.32 4.99 -10.59
CA TRP A 38 -1.31 5.93 -10.10
C TRP A 38 -2.09 6.51 -11.28
N LYS A 39 -3.42 6.65 -11.21
CA LYS A 39 -4.25 7.08 -12.36
C LYS A 39 -4.11 8.59 -12.65
N THR A 40 -4.03 9.41 -11.61
CA THR A 40 -3.83 10.86 -11.78
C THR A 40 -2.40 11.13 -12.24
N HIS A 41 -2.24 12.03 -13.22
CA HIS A 41 -0.92 12.40 -13.72
C HIS A 41 -0.18 13.31 -12.73
N ILE A 42 0.57 12.69 -11.82
CA ILE A 42 1.52 13.33 -10.90
C ILE A 42 2.90 12.72 -11.09
N LYS A 43 3.94 13.41 -10.64
CA LYS A 43 5.31 12.96 -10.89
C LYS A 43 5.84 12.14 -9.74
N GLU A 44 5.72 12.70 -8.53
CA GLU A 44 6.45 12.22 -7.37
C GLU A 44 5.54 11.60 -6.32
N MET A 45 6.10 10.69 -5.53
CA MET A 45 5.46 10.17 -4.31
C MET A 45 5.11 11.29 -3.31
N THR A 46 5.83 12.41 -3.37
CA THR A 46 5.60 13.60 -2.54
C THR A 46 4.42 14.46 -3.00
N ASP A 47 3.91 14.23 -4.22
CA ASP A 47 2.70 14.88 -4.73
C ASP A 47 1.41 14.20 -4.21
N LEU A 48 1.55 13.00 -3.63
CA LEU A 48 0.47 12.27 -2.98
C LEU A 48 0.20 12.77 -1.56
N SER A 49 -1.06 12.75 -1.15
CA SER A 49 -1.39 12.85 0.28
C SER A 49 -0.79 11.67 1.05
N PRO A 50 -0.54 11.80 2.37
CA PRO A 50 -0.06 10.69 3.18
C PRO A 50 -0.90 9.41 3.04
N CYS A 51 -2.24 9.55 2.98
CA CYS A 51 -3.16 8.42 2.81
C CYS A 51 -3.01 7.75 1.44
N ASP A 52 -2.88 8.53 0.36
CA ASP A 52 -2.68 7.96 -0.98
C ASP A 52 -1.31 7.27 -1.12
N ARG A 53 -0.29 7.81 -0.45
CA ARG A 53 1.04 7.21 -0.42
C ARG A 53 0.99 5.82 0.22
N LEU A 54 0.27 5.70 1.34
CA LEU A 54 0.06 4.42 2.01
C LEU A 54 -0.71 3.46 1.11
N HIS A 55 -1.82 3.90 0.50
CA HIS A 55 -2.59 3.11 -0.47
C HIS A 55 -1.72 2.53 -1.59
N LEU A 56 -0.94 3.38 -2.24
CA LEU A 56 -0.06 2.97 -3.32
C LEU A 56 1.00 1.96 -2.83
N LEU A 57 1.64 2.23 -1.69
CA LEU A 57 2.68 1.35 -1.14
C LEU A 57 2.13 0.00 -0.66
N ASP A 58 0.93 -0.03 -0.10
CA ASP A 58 0.23 -1.27 0.25
C ASP A 58 0.03 -2.14 -1.00
N TRP A 59 -0.38 -1.53 -2.12
CA TRP A 59 -0.46 -2.25 -3.39
C TRP A 59 0.89 -2.73 -3.90
N VAL A 60 1.96 -1.92 -3.78
CA VAL A 60 3.32 -2.37 -4.13
C VAL A 60 3.73 -3.58 -3.30
N HIS A 61 3.50 -3.57 -1.98
CA HIS A 61 3.80 -4.69 -1.10
C HIS A 61 2.94 -5.93 -1.38
N ASN A 62 1.65 -5.74 -1.68
CA ASN A 62 0.74 -6.83 -2.05
C ASN A 62 1.20 -7.53 -3.34
N VAL A 63 1.62 -6.76 -4.35
CA VAL A 63 2.17 -7.27 -5.60
C VAL A 63 3.49 -8.00 -5.35
N GLU A 64 4.39 -7.42 -4.55
CA GLU A 64 5.65 -8.08 -4.14
C GLU A 64 5.37 -9.44 -3.50
N ALA A 65 4.51 -9.48 -2.49
CA ALA A 65 4.23 -10.67 -1.71
C ALA A 65 3.57 -11.76 -2.59
N ALA A 66 2.63 -11.38 -3.46
CA ALA A 66 2.02 -12.28 -4.41
C ALA A 66 3.03 -12.84 -5.42
N LEU A 67 3.90 -12.00 -5.99
CA LEU A 67 4.95 -12.44 -6.91
C LEU A 67 5.93 -13.41 -6.25
N ARG A 68 6.36 -13.15 -5.01
CA ARG A 68 7.22 -14.08 -4.26
C ARG A 68 6.57 -15.45 -4.14
N ARG A 69 5.28 -15.51 -3.80
CA ARG A 69 4.54 -16.78 -3.67
C ARG A 69 4.38 -17.50 -5.01
N CYS A 70 4.00 -16.78 -6.06
CA CYS A 70 3.69 -17.36 -7.37
C CYS A 70 4.95 -17.77 -8.17
N THR A 71 6.03 -17.01 -8.04
CA THR A 71 7.22 -17.18 -8.90
C THR A 71 8.40 -17.83 -8.20
N GLN A 72 8.41 -17.86 -6.85
CA GLN A 72 9.55 -18.29 -6.05
C GLN A 72 10.85 -17.54 -6.43
N ALA A 73 10.73 -16.25 -6.72
CA ALA A 73 11.87 -15.39 -7.07
C ALA A 73 12.92 -15.31 -5.96
N ASP A 74 14.19 -15.33 -6.36
CA ASP A 74 15.33 -15.17 -5.45
C ASP A 74 15.33 -13.77 -4.81
N LYS A 75 14.86 -12.75 -5.54
CA LYS A 75 14.72 -11.37 -5.07
C LYS A 75 13.59 -10.65 -5.81
N ILE A 76 12.92 -9.70 -5.15
CA ILE A 76 12.08 -8.71 -5.83
C ILE A 76 12.83 -7.37 -5.92
N ASN A 77 12.79 -6.72 -7.09
CA ASN A 77 13.20 -5.32 -7.25
C ASN A 77 11.97 -4.42 -7.25
N LEU A 78 12.04 -3.34 -6.49
CA LEU A 78 11.04 -2.28 -6.41
C LEU A 78 11.70 -0.98 -6.86
N ALA A 79 11.10 -0.25 -7.79
CA ALA A 79 11.62 1.04 -8.21
C ALA A 79 10.51 1.98 -8.71
N SER A 80 10.54 3.22 -8.28
CA SER A 80 9.87 4.33 -8.95
C SER A 80 10.95 5.22 -9.56
N LEU A 81 10.95 5.35 -10.88
CA LEU A 81 11.95 6.14 -11.63
C LEU A 81 11.26 7.32 -12.31
N GLY A 82 10.71 7.11 -13.52
CA GLY A 82 9.94 8.14 -14.21
C GLY A 82 10.73 9.18 -14.99
N ASN A 83 12.04 8.98 -15.23
CA ASN A 83 12.87 9.94 -15.98
C ASN A 83 12.34 10.22 -17.40
N MET A 84 11.88 9.19 -18.12
CA MET A 84 11.31 9.32 -19.47
C MET A 84 9.80 9.59 -19.45
N VAL A 85 9.10 8.97 -18.51
CA VAL A 85 7.64 9.10 -18.34
C VAL A 85 7.40 9.58 -16.91
N PRO A 86 7.36 10.91 -16.68
CA PRO A 86 7.22 11.51 -15.35
C PRO A 86 5.76 11.44 -14.90
N HIS A 87 5.29 10.21 -14.73
CA HIS A 87 3.97 9.86 -14.23
C HIS A 87 4.18 8.77 -13.20
N LEU A 88 3.71 8.96 -11.98
CA LEU A 88 3.99 8.09 -10.86
C LEU A 88 3.59 6.63 -11.12
N HIS A 89 4.60 5.76 -11.13
CA HIS A 89 4.44 4.32 -11.19
C HIS A 89 5.58 3.61 -10.46
N TRP A 90 5.31 2.39 -10.03
CA TRP A 90 6.27 1.48 -9.42
C TRP A 90 6.44 0.24 -10.29
N HIS A 91 7.70 -0.14 -10.49
CA HIS A 91 8.13 -1.41 -11.04
C HIS A 91 8.24 -2.44 -9.92
N VAL A 92 7.61 -3.61 -10.09
CA VAL A 92 7.73 -4.75 -9.18
C VAL A 92 8.19 -5.97 -9.98
N ILE A 93 9.44 -6.39 -9.75
CA ILE A 93 10.15 -7.30 -10.68
C ILE A 93 10.64 -8.55 -9.94
N PRO A 94 10.16 -9.76 -10.28
CA PRO A 94 10.79 -10.99 -9.82
C PRO A 94 12.14 -11.18 -10.51
N ARG A 95 13.18 -11.40 -9.70
CA ARG A 95 14.58 -11.57 -10.14
C ARG A 95 15.09 -12.94 -9.76
N PHE A 96 16.00 -13.45 -10.57
CA PHE A 96 16.59 -14.78 -10.41
C PHE A 96 18.10 -14.73 -10.61
N ALA A 97 18.84 -15.56 -9.88
CA ALA A 97 20.30 -15.57 -9.93
C ALA A 97 20.88 -15.86 -11.33
N ASP A 98 20.10 -16.54 -12.17
CA ASP A 98 20.41 -16.90 -13.55
C ASP A 98 19.76 -16.00 -14.60
N ASP A 99 19.06 -14.92 -14.21
CA ASP A 99 18.47 -13.99 -15.17
C ASP A 99 19.54 -13.18 -15.93
N ALA A 100 19.13 -12.57 -17.05
CA ALA A 100 20.05 -11.95 -18.00
C ALA A 100 20.93 -10.85 -17.39
N HIS A 101 20.46 -10.16 -16.35
CA HIS A 101 21.13 -8.98 -15.78
C HIS A 101 21.68 -9.21 -14.37
N PHE A 102 21.22 -10.23 -13.63
CA PHE A 102 21.60 -10.45 -12.24
C PHE A 102 23.14 -10.48 -12.06
N PRO A 103 23.71 -9.83 -11.03
CA PRO A 103 23.07 -9.10 -9.93
C PRO A 103 22.74 -7.63 -10.24
N ALA A 104 22.94 -7.16 -11.48
CA ALA A 104 22.66 -5.78 -11.87
C ALA A 104 21.13 -5.52 -12.03
N PRO A 105 20.69 -4.25 -12.02
CA PRO A 105 19.34 -3.87 -12.40
C PRO A 105 19.00 -4.33 -13.83
N ILE A 106 17.70 -4.54 -14.10
CA ILE A 106 17.24 -5.01 -15.42
C ILE A 106 17.49 -4.00 -16.56
N TRP A 107 17.77 -2.74 -16.21
CA TRP A 107 18.08 -1.66 -17.15
C TRP A 107 19.58 -1.49 -17.44
N ALA A 108 20.43 -2.34 -16.89
CA ALA A 108 21.86 -2.36 -17.20
C ALA A 108 22.13 -3.11 -18.51
N ALA A 109 23.39 -3.21 -18.94
CA ALA A 109 23.75 -4.12 -20.03
C ALA A 109 23.56 -5.59 -19.58
N ALA A 110 22.94 -6.40 -20.44
CA ALA A 110 22.79 -7.83 -20.20
C ALA A 110 24.15 -8.51 -20.04
N ARG A 111 24.25 -9.41 -19.07
CA ARG A 111 25.48 -10.12 -18.71
C ARG A 111 25.53 -11.55 -19.25
N ARG A 112 24.35 -12.12 -19.53
CA ARG A 112 24.15 -13.51 -19.96
C ARG A 112 22.80 -13.64 -20.66
N GLN A 113 22.58 -14.76 -21.35
CA GLN A 113 21.24 -15.19 -21.74
C GLN A 113 20.61 -15.93 -20.54
N GLY A 114 19.47 -15.46 -20.07
CA GLY A 114 18.71 -16.14 -19.02
C GLY A 114 17.89 -17.29 -19.62
N PRO A 115 17.61 -18.36 -18.84
CA PRO A 115 16.70 -19.40 -19.29
C PRO A 115 15.29 -18.84 -19.49
N PRO A 116 14.52 -19.38 -20.47
CA PRO A 116 13.13 -18.98 -20.62
C PRO A 116 12.34 -19.39 -19.36
N ARG A 117 11.53 -18.46 -18.86
CA ARG A 117 10.63 -18.66 -17.72
C ARG A 117 9.21 -18.31 -18.14
N ALA A 118 8.25 -19.08 -17.65
CA ALA A 118 6.84 -18.80 -17.88
C ALA A 118 5.99 -19.41 -16.76
N TRP A 119 4.95 -18.68 -16.39
CA TRP A 119 3.92 -19.14 -15.45
C TRP A 119 2.57 -18.95 -16.14
N PRO A 120 2.06 -19.98 -16.86
CA PRO A 120 0.89 -19.84 -17.75
C PRO A 120 -0.37 -19.30 -17.06
N GLN A 121 -0.55 -19.55 -15.75
CA GLN A 121 -1.68 -19.02 -14.98
C GLN A 121 -1.29 -17.87 -14.04
N LEU A 122 -0.17 -17.19 -14.27
CA LEU A 122 0.35 -16.18 -13.33
C LEU A 122 -0.66 -15.08 -13.06
N ALA A 123 -1.26 -14.50 -14.10
CA ALA A 123 -2.24 -13.43 -13.94
C ALA A 123 -3.41 -13.87 -13.05
N GLU A 124 -3.92 -15.09 -13.25
CA GLU A 124 -5.02 -15.64 -12.46
C GLU A 124 -4.61 -15.99 -11.02
N GLN A 125 -3.38 -16.47 -10.83
CA GLN A 125 -2.83 -16.70 -9.50
C GLN A 125 -2.64 -15.37 -8.75
N LEU A 126 -2.12 -14.33 -9.40
CA LEU A 126 -1.96 -13.00 -8.82
C LEU A 126 -3.32 -12.39 -8.45
N ARG A 127 -4.33 -12.46 -9.33
CA ARG A 127 -5.69 -12.00 -9.01
C ARG A 127 -6.27 -12.69 -7.78
N ARG A 128 -6.12 -14.02 -7.69
CA ARG A 128 -6.56 -14.78 -6.50
C ARG A 128 -5.81 -14.34 -5.24
N GLN A 129 -4.51 -14.09 -5.33
CA GLN A 129 -3.71 -13.60 -4.20
C GLN A 129 -4.15 -12.19 -3.78
N PHE A 130 -4.50 -11.31 -4.72
CA PHE A 130 -5.02 -9.97 -4.40
C PHE A 130 -6.39 -10.04 -3.73
N ALA A 131 -7.28 -10.93 -4.20
CA ALA A 131 -8.60 -11.14 -3.58
C ALA A 131 -8.52 -11.79 -2.19
N SER A 132 -7.55 -12.69 -1.96
CA SER A 132 -7.36 -13.35 -0.66
C SER A 132 -6.57 -12.50 0.35
N SER A 133 -5.83 -11.50 -0.14
CA SER A 133 -5.21 -10.49 0.72
C SER A 133 -6.33 -9.56 1.17
N GLN A 134 -7.18 -10.06 2.07
CA GLN A 134 -8.23 -9.28 2.69
C GLN A 134 -7.58 -8.05 3.33
N SER A 135 -7.93 -6.91 2.75
CA SER A 135 -8.10 -5.61 3.37
C SER A 135 -7.49 -5.51 4.75
N HIS A 136 -6.35 -4.81 4.88
CA HIS A 136 -6.24 -3.93 6.04
C HIS A 136 -7.57 -3.15 6.07
N CYS A 137 -8.39 -3.37 7.08
CA CYS A 137 -9.67 -2.69 7.23
C CYS A 137 -9.37 -1.24 7.59
N TRP A 138 -8.90 -0.47 6.61
CA TRP A 138 -8.89 0.96 6.71
C TRP A 138 -10.36 1.35 6.56
N LEU A 139 -11.00 1.62 7.70
CA LEU A 139 -12.37 2.10 7.74
C LEU A 139 -12.50 3.30 6.79
N ASP A 140 -13.64 3.44 6.13
CA ASP A 140 -13.97 4.57 5.24
C ASP A 140 -14.09 5.91 5.99
N TYR A 141 -13.87 5.88 7.30
CA TYR A 141 -13.80 7.01 8.20
C TYR A 141 -12.53 7.01 9.04
N GLN A 142 -12.11 8.22 9.41
CA GLN A 142 -11.14 8.46 10.47
C GLN A 142 -11.87 8.76 11.77
N ILE A 143 -11.17 8.61 12.89
CA ILE A 143 -11.67 9.05 14.18
C ILE A 143 -10.93 10.30 14.61
N GLN A 144 -11.69 11.34 14.92
CA GLN A 144 -11.20 12.47 15.70
C GLN A 144 -11.74 12.34 17.12
N VAL A 145 -10.83 12.12 18.07
CA VAL A 145 -11.15 12.21 19.49
C VAL A 145 -11.40 13.69 19.79
N ASP A 146 -12.58 14.03 20.29
CA ASP A 146 -12.97 15.40 20.58
C ASP A 146 -13.52 15.60 22.00
N GLN A 147 -13.62 14.51 22.77
CA GLN A 147 -13.94 14.55 24.19
C GLN A 147 -13.04 13.60 24.99
N ILE A 148 -12.67 14.02 26.20
CA ILE A 148 -11.92 13.19 27.14
C ILE A 148 -12.91 12.73 28.23
N PRO A 149 -13.15 11.41 28.36
CA PRO A 149 -14.01 10.89 29.42
C PRO A 149 -13.52 11.25 30.83
N ASP A 150 -14.46 11.49 31.74
CA ASP A 150 -14.16 11.71 33.16
C ASP A 150 -13.64 10.42 33.83
N GLY A 151 -12.80 10.58 34.86
CA GLY A 151 -12.32 9.47 35.69
C GLY A 151 -11.21 8.61 35.08
N LEU A 152 -10.64 9.02 33.93
CA LEU A 152 -9.48 8.37 33.35
C LEU A 152 -8.19 8.72 34.11
N GLU A 153 -7.28 7.74 34.23
CA GLU A 153 -5.97 7.90 34.87
C GLU A 153 -4.86 7.26 34.03
N GLY A 154 -3.60 7.55 34.37
CA GLY A 154 -2.44 6.84 33.81
C GLY A 154 -2.31 6.95 32.28
N ALA A 155 -2.03 5.80 31.64
CA ALA A 155 -1.73 5.71 30.21
C ALA A 155 -2.93 6.05 29.32
N ASP A 156 -4.15 5.68 29.75
CA ASP A 156 -5.37 5.95 29.00
C ASP A 156 -5.65 7.45 28.96
N LEU A 157 -5.55 8.15 30.10
CA LEU A 157 -5.67 9.61 30.14
C LEU A 157 -4.62 10.28 29.25
N ALA A 158 -3.38 9.81 29.28
CA ALA A 158 -2.31 10.35 28.43
C ALA A 158 -2.60 10.16 26.93
N CYS A 159 -3.12 8.98 26.53
CA CYS A 159 -3.50 8.71 25.15
C CYS A 159 -4.70 9.56 24.71
N TYR A 160 -5.76 9.65 25.54
CA TYR A 160 -6.91 10.51 25.25
C TYR A 160 -6.49 11.96 25.08
N ARG A 161 -5.64 12.49 25.96
CA ARG A 161 -5.11 13.85 25.83
C ARG A 161 -4.31 14.02 24.55
N PHE A 162 -3.43 13.09 24.22
CA PHE A 162 -2.67 13.14 22.97
C PHE A 162 -3.59 13.23 21.75
N PHE A 163 -4.55 12.32 21.62
CA PHE A 163 -5.44 12.29 20.46
C PHE A 163 -6.39 13.50 20.44
N ALA A 164 -7.01 13.85 21.57
CA ALA A 164 -7.96 14.95 21.67
C ALA A 164 -7.31 16.33 21.48
N GLU A 165 -6.20 16.60 22.18
CA GLU A 165 -5.51 17.89 22.10
C GLU A 165 -4.79 18.09 20.76
N SER A 166 -4.49 17.01 20.01
CA SER A 166 -3.93 17.12 18.66
C SER A 166 -4.89 17.82 17.69
N GLY A 167 -6.21 17.69 17.89
CA GLY A 167 -7.22 18.15 16.95
C GLY A 167 -7.14 17.44 15.57
N LEU A 168 -6.40 16.34 15.45
CA LEU A 168 -6.24 15.59 14.22
C LEU A 168 -7.26 14.45 14.09
N ALA A 169 -7.48 13.99 12.87
CA ALA A 169 -8.23 12.78 12.56
C ALA A 169 -7.26 11.63 12.29
N TRP A 170 -7.52 10.48 12.90
CA TRP A 170 -6.62 9.32 12.91
C TRP A 170 -7.30 8.13 12.22
N PRO A 171 -6.58 7.37 11.39
CA PRO A 171 -7.06 6.05 10.97
C PRO A 171 -7.32 5.19 12.21
N VAL A 172 -8.37 4.38 12.15
CA VAL A 172 -8.65 3.43 13.23
C VAL A 172 -7.73 2.22 13.07
N ASP A 173 -7.03 1.84 14.13
CA ASP A 173 -6.13 0.69 14.14
C ASP A 173 -6.88 -0.64 14.29
N GLY A 174 -8.08 -0.63 14.87
CA GLY A 174 -9.03 -1.74 14.75
C GLY A 174 -10.35 -1.52 15.47
N ILE A 175 -11.25 -2.50 15.33
CA ILE A 175 -12.53 -2.60 16.04
C ILE A 175 -12.53 -3.92 16.80
N ASP A 176 -12.89 -3.91 18.09
CA ASP A 176 -13.00 -5.13 18.88
C ASP A 176 -14.32 -5.87 18.66
N ALA A 177 -14.47 -7.04 19.31
CA ALA A 177 -15.66 -7.89 19.16
C ALA A 177 -16.97 -7.21 19.62
N ASP A 178 -16.88 -6.20 20.47
CA ASP A 178 -18.01 -5.42 20.97
C ASP A 178 -18.30 -4.19 20.11
N GLY A 179 -17.57 -4.03 18.99
CA GLY A 179 -17.73 -2.92 18.06
C GLY A 179 -17.02 -1.64 18.49
N ARG A 180 -16.13 -1.67 19.50
CA ARG A 180 -15.40 -0.50 19.96
C ARG A 180 -14.14 -0.28 19.15
N HIS A 181 -13.93 0.96 18.71
CA HIS A 181 -12.73 1.38 18.02
C HIS A 181 -11.56 1.49 19.00
N TRP A 182 -10.37 1.19 18.51
CA TRP A 182 -9.14 1.45 19.23
C TRP A 182 -8.08 2.08 18.34
N LEU A 183 -7.19 2.86 18.97
CA LEU A 183 -6.06 3.54 18.36
C LEU A 183 -4.76 3.04 19.01
N ALA A 184 -3.69 2.91 18.22
CA ALA A 184 -2.34 2.66 18.71
C ALA A 184 -1.53 3.96 18.72
N LEU A 185 -0.96 4.27 19.88
CA LEU A 185 0.07 5.29 20.00
C LEU A 185 1.43 4.62 20.06
N ARG A 186 2.22 4.75 18.98
CA ARG A 186 3.61 4.30 18.96
C ARG A 186 4.53 5.42 19.39
N ARG A 187 5.33 5.15 20.43
CA ARG A 187 6.33 6.06 20.98
C ARG A 187 7.71 5.47 20.75
N CYS A 188 8.59 6.23 20.11
CA CYS A 188 10.00 5.86 20.00
C CYS A 188 10.82 6.69 20.99
N GLY A 189 11.49 6.02 21.92
CA GLY A 189 12.42 6.62 22.87
C GLY A 189 13.65 7.17 22.17
N ARG A 190 14.37 8.10 22.83
CA ARG A 190 15.61 8.68 22.29
C ARG A 190 16.74 7.67 22.16
N ASP A 191 16.63 6.55 22.87
CA ASP A 191 17.48 5.36 22.81
C ASP A 191 17.07 4.37 21.71
N GLY A 192 15.99 4.67 20.96
CA GLY A 192 15.45 3.81 19.91
C GLY A 192 14.50 2.73 20.42
N ALA A 193 14.17 2.69 21.71
CA ALA A 193 13.19 1.75 22.25
C ALA A 193 11.78 2.12 21.78
N GLU A 194 11.06 1.19 21.16
CA GLU A 194 9.67 1.38 20.75
C GLU A 194 8.72 0.90 21.87
N GLN A 195 7.78 1.75 22.25
CA GLN A 195 6.65 1.42 23.11
C GLN A 195 5.36 1.66 22.33
N VAL A 196 4.41 0.74 22.45
CA VAL A 196 3.09 0.85 21.83
C VAL A 196 2.04 0.83 22.93
N ASP A 197 1.27 1.90 23.04
CA ASP A 197 0.08 1.95 23.90
C ASP A 197 -1.17 1.83 23.01
N THR A 198 -2.18 1.12 23.48
CA THR A 198 -3.45 0.98 22.76
C THR A 198 -4.56 1.63 23.57
N LEU A 199 -5.30 2.53 22.93
CA LEU A 199 -6.44 3.21 23.53
C LEU A 199 -7.74 2.66 22.96
N ARG A 200 -8.57 2.05 23.81
CA ARG A 200 -9.96 1.75 23.45
C ARG A 200 -10.81 3.00 23.65
N LEU A 201 -11.55 3.37 22.63
CA LEU A 201 -12.36 4.57 22.65
C LEU A 201 -13.72 4.30 23.29
N GLU A 202 -14.09 5.17 24.23
CA GLU A 202 -15.40 5.14 24.88
C GLU A 202 -16.45 5.73 23.94
N PRO A 203 -17.65 5.15 23.86
CA PRO A 203 -18.73 5.70 23.05
C PRO A 203 -18.98 7.18 23.38
N GLY A 204 -19.04 8.03 22.35
CA GLY A 204 -19.25 9.48 22.50
C GLY A 204 -17.98 10.30 22.77
N SER A 205 -16.82 9.66 22.99
CA SER A 205 -15.54 10.38 23.16
C SER A 205 -14.92 10.89 21.86
N TYR A 206 -15.52 10.55 20.73
CA TYR A 206 -14.98 10.80 19.41
C TYR A 206 -16.07 10.95 18.36
N ARG A 207 -15.70 11.53 17.23
CA ARG A 207 -16.52 11.56 16.00
C ARG A 207 -15.83 10.81 14.87
N GLN A 208 -16.65 10.10 14.11
CA GLN A 208 -16.23 9.56 12.82
C GLN A 208 -16.28 10.70 11.81
N LEU A 209 -15.14 10.94 11.18
CA LEU A 209 -15.04 11.87 10.08
C LEU A 209 -14.94 11.06 8.79
N PRO A 210 -15.70 11.41 7.76
CA PRO A 210 -15.52 10.76 6.47
C PRO A 210 -14.06 10.94 6.06
N CYS A 211 -13.40 9.86 5.64
CA CYS A 211 -12.15 10.02 4.93
C CYS A 211 -12.44 10.96 3.75
N SER A 212 -11.74 12.10 3.67
CA SER A 212 -11.89 13.07 2.57
C SER A 212 -11.62 12.46 1.19
N ARG A 213 -11.17 11.20 1.16
CA ARG A 213 -11.31 10.31 0.03
C ARG A 213 -11.80 8.94 0.50
N LEU A 214 -13.09 8.68 0.26
CA LEU A 214 -13.75 7.38 0.41
C LEU A 214 -12.81 6.28 -0.10
N TYR A 215 -12.49 5.35 0.78
CA TYR A 215 -11.94 4.07 0.40
C TYR A 215 -13.15 3.14 0.28
N GLN A 216 -13.76 3.13 -0.91
CA GLN A 216 -14.78 2.18 -1.37
C GLN A 216 -15.80 1.70 -0.31
N ALA A 217 -16.72 2.58 0.08
CA ALA A 217 -17.93 2.18 0.82
C ALA A 217 -19.04 1.59 -0.07
N GLU A 218 -18.85 1.53 -1.39
CA GLU A 218 -19.89 1.09 -2.34
C GLU A 218 -19.97 -0.44 -2.56
N LEU A 219 -19.25 -1.26 -1.77
CA LEU A 219 -19.36 -2.73 -1.82
C LEU A 219 -19.98 -3.35 -0.56
N LEU A 220 -20.62 -2.55 0.30
CA LEU A 220 -21.33 -3.02 1.50
C LEU A 220 -22.86 -2.78 1.46
N HIS A 221 -23.44 -2.78 0.26
CA HIS A 221 -24.88 -2.93 0.04
C HIS A 221 -25.18 -4.07 -0.94
#